data_AF-A0A3N5K0C3-F1
#
_entry.id   AF-A0A3N5K0C3-F1
#
_cell.length_a   1.000
_cell.length_b   1.000
_cell.length_c   1.000
_cell.angle_alpha   90.00
_cell.angle_beta   90.00
_cell.angle_gamma   90.00
#
_symmetry.space_group_name_H-M   'P 1'
#
loop_
_entity.id
_entity.type
_entity.pdbx_description
1 polymer ?
#
loop_
_entity_poly.entity_id
_entity_poly.type
_entity_poly.pdbx_seq_one_letter_code
_entity_poly.pdbx_strand_id
1 'polypeptide(L)'
;MRLTVRSDTVVSVIRISDGTGLSFPEAQPYWSVEQLFDNIRNLQDSMVIRYNDQYGYPEYLDIDPAGHPVDAGALYRTSNLQIQ
;
A
#
# COMPACT_ATOMS: atom_id res chain seq x y z
N MET A 1 1.61 -2.05 -5.56
CA MET A 1 0.19 -1.76 -5.38
C MET A 1 -0.04 -0.26 -5.14
N ARG A 2 -1.09 0.31 -5.71
CA ARG A 2 -1.59 1.65 -5.45
C ARG A 2 -2.95 1.49 -4.75
N LEU A 3 -3.08 2.05 -3.56
CA LEU A 3 -4.29 2.00 -2.74
C LEU A 3 -4.93 3.38 -2.71
N THR A 4 -6.23 3.41 -2.94
CA THR A 4 -7.05 4.62 -2.80
C THR A 4 -7.91 4.48 -1.55
N VAL A 5 -7.83 5.45 -0.66
CA VAL A 5 -8.56 5.44 0.62
C VAL A 5 -9.61 6.54 0.65
N ARG A 6 -10.79 6.24 1.20
CA ARG A 6 -11.84 7.19 1.55
C ARG A 6 -12.33 6.90 2.96
N SER A 7 -12.21 7.88 3.85
CA SER A 7 -12.70 7.77 5.23
C SER A 7 -12.24 6.49 5.93
N ASP A 8 -10.93 6.24 5.93
CA ASP A 8 -10.26 5.05 6.52
C ASP A 8 -10.55 3.69 5.85
N THR A 9 -11.38 3.68 4.81
CA THR A 9 -11.67 2.48 4.01
C THR A 9 -10.90 2.50 2.70
N VAL A 10 -10.23 1.40 2.36
CA VAL A 10 -9.63 1.23 1.03
C VAL A 10 -10.73 0.94 0.02
N VAL A 11 -10.85 1.80 -0.98
CA VAL A 11 -11.89 1.73 -2.04
C VAL A 11 -11.34 1.19 -3.35
N SER A 12 -10.02 1.11 -3.52
CA SER A 12 -9.38 0.55 -4.72
C SER A 12 -7.97 0.08 -4.41
N VAL A 13 -7.59 -1.06 -4.99
CA VAL A 13 -6.21 -1.57 -4.99
C VAL A 13 -5.82 -1.91 -6.44
N ILE A 14 -4.77 -1.27 -6.93
CA ILE A 14 -4.28 -1.42 -8.31
C ILE A 14 -2.85 -1.93 -8.26
N ARG A 15 -2.50 -2.98 -9.02
CA ARG A 15 -1.12 -3.40 -9.17
C ARG A 15 -0.34 -2.36 -9.98
N ILE A 16 0.81 -1.93 -9.45
CA ILE A 16 1.62 -0.87 -10.07
C ILE A 16 2.30 -1.39 -11.35
N SER A 17 2.70 -2.67 -11.38
CA SER A 17 3.46 -3.24 -12.49
C SER A 17 2.66 -3.33 -13.79
N ASP A 18 1.36 -3.62 -13.73
CA ASP A 18 0.51 -3.83 -14.91
C ASP A 18 -0.76 -2.96 -14.93
N GLY A 19 -1.00 -2.15 -13.90
CA GLY A 19 -2.19 -1.30 -13.79
C GLY A 19 -3.50 -2.05 -13.53
N THR A 20 -3.45 -3.36 -13.26
CA THR A 20 -4.66 -4.17 -13.04
C THR A 20 -5.28 -3.88 -11.69
N GLY A 21 -6.61 -3.72 -11.65
CA GLY A 21 -7.36 -3.66 -10.40
C GLY A 21 -7.48 -5.05 -9.79
N LEU A 22 -7.23 -5.17 -8.50
CA LEU A 22 -7.44 -6.44 -7.78
C LEU A 22 -8.93 -6.69 -7.54
N SER A 23 -9.34 -7.95 -7.65
CA SER A 23 -10.69 -8.36 -7.31
C SER A 23 -10.92 -8.35 -5.79
N PHE A 24 -12.18 -8.38 -5.37
CA PHE A 24 -12.57 -8.28 -3.96
C PHE A 24 -11.87 -9.30 -3.04
N PRO A 25 -11.70 -10.59 -3.42
CA PRO A 25 -10.96 -11.56 -2.60
C PRO A 25 -9.46 -11.24 -2.50
N GLU A 26 -8.86 -10.68 -3.55
CA GLU A 26 -7.42 -10.37 -3.60
C GLU A 26 -7.08 -9.08 -2.84
N ALA A 27 -8.05 -8.17 -2.71
CA ALA A 27 -7.89 -6.93 -1.96
C ALA A 27 -8.09 -7.09 -0.44
N GLN A 28 -8.52 -8.28 0.05
CA GLN A 28 -8.81 -8.56 1.48
C GLN A 28 -7.77 -8.11 2.50
N PRO A 29 -6.48 -8.34 2.25
CA PRO A 29 -5.43 -7.94 3.19
C PRO A 29 -5.23 -6.43 3.35
N TYR A 30 -5.91 -5.61 2.53
CA TYR A 30 -5.67 -4.18 2.39
C TYR A 30 -6.92 -3.33 2.66
N TRP A 31 -7.89 -3.82 3.42
CA TRP A 31 -9.22 -3.22 3.54
C TRP A 31 -9.26 -1.88 4.29
N SER A 32 -8.32 -1.67 5.21
CA SER A 32 -8.20 -0.42 5.98
C SER A 32 -6.76 0.06 6.08
N VAL A 33 -6.61 1.34 6.42
CA VAL A 33 -5.29 1.92 6.72
C VAL A 33 -4.67 1.22 7.94
N GLU A 34 -5.48 0.83 8.94
CA GLU A 34 -5.01 0.05 10.10
C GLU A 34 -4.38 -1.29 9.70
N GLN A 35 -4.98 -2.03 8.77
CA GLN A 35 -4.38 -3.28 8.27
C GLN A 35 -3.05 -3.05 7.56
N LEU A 36 -2.88 -1.89 6.92
CA LEU A 36 -1.61 -1.46 6.33
C LEU A 36 -0.54 -1.27 7.42
N PHE A 37 -0.90 -0.64 8.55
CA PHE A 37 -0.03 -0.53 9.71
C PHE A 37 0.28 -1.88 10.36
N ASP A 38 -0.68 -2.81 10.40
CA ASP A 38 -0.47 -4.15 10.93
C ASP A 38 0.50 -4.95 10.07
N ASN A 39 0.42 -4.84 8.74
CA ASN A 39 1.38 -5.44 7.84
C ASN A 39 2.79 -4.88 8.10
N ILE A 40 2.94 -3.56 8.21
CA ILE A 40 4.22 -2.92 8.55
C ILE A 40 4.79 -3.45 9.87
N ARG A 41 3.94 -3.64 10.90
CA ARG A 41 4.39 -4.12 12.22
C ARG A 41 4.86 -5.57 12.23
N ASN A 42 4.32 -6.40 11.34
CA ASN A 42 4.55 -7.86 11.34
C ASN A 42 5.59 -8.32 10.32
N LEU A 43 6.03 -7.45 9.41
CA LEU A 43 7.08 -7.77 8.44
C LEU A 43 8.46 -7.74 9.10
N GLN A 44 9.26 -8.78 8.84
CA GLN A 44 10.66 -8.87 9.28
C GLN A 44 11.65 -8.32 8.25
N ASP A 45 11.15 -7.90 7.08
CA ASP A 45 11.97 -7.45 5.97
C ASP A 45 12.44 -5.99 6.13
N SER A 46 13.51 -5.63 5.41
CA SER A 46 13.94 -4.23 5.29
C SER A 46 12.83 -3.40 4.65
N MET A 47 12.50 -2.24 5.22
CA MET A 47 11.43 -1.39 4.72
C MET A 47 11.85 0.07 4.63
N VAL A 48 11.37 0.75 3.59
CA VAL A 48 11.41 2.22 3.48
C VAL A 48 9.98 2.74 3.51
N ILE A 49 9.70 3.61 4.47
CA ILE A 49 8.35 4.15 4.70
C ILE A 49 8.43 5.68 4.62
N ARG A 50 7.48 6.27 3.88
CA ARG A 50 7.20 7.70 3.97
C ARG A 50 5.76 7.89 4.42
N TYR A 51 5.60 8.68 5.47
CA TYR A 51 4.30 9.05 6.00
C TYR A 51 3.79 10.31 5.33
N ASN A 52 2.48 10.40 5.21
CA ASN A 52 1.80 11.61 4.76
C ASN A 52 1.87 12.66 5.87
N ASP A 53 2.45 13.83 5.58
CA ASP A 53 2.69 14.88 6.58
C ASP A 53 1.39 15.47 7.18
N GLN A 54 0.29 15.41 6.44
CA GLN A 54 -0.98 16.01 6.86
C GLN A 54 -1.82 15.08 7.76
N TYR A 55 -1.85 13.79 7.43
CA TYR A 55 -2.77 12.83 8.04
C TYR A 55 -2.07 11.66 8.75
N GLY A 56 -0.76 11.51 8.61
CA GLY A 56 0.05 10.54 9.34
C GLY A 56 -0.02 9.08 8.87
N TYR A 57 -0.74 8.77 7.78
CA TYR A 57 -0.77 7.42 7.21
C TYR A 57 0.45 7.13 6.30
N PRO A 58 0.83 5.86 6.05
CA PRO A 58 1.91 5.53 5.13
C PRO A 58 1.48 5.81 3.68
N GLU A 59 2.02 6.86 3.07
CA GLU A 59 1.77 7.20 1.65
C GLU A 59 2.70 6.44 0.69
N TYR A 60 3.83 5.97 1.20
CA TYR A 60 4.80 5.14 0.48
C TYR A 60 5.31 4.06 1.43
N LEU A 61 5.29 2.81 0.96
CA LEU A 61 5.88 1.67 1.64
C LEU A 61 6.58 0.80 0.62
N ASP A 62 7.86 0.54 0.83
CA ASP A 62 8.69 -0.28 -0.04
C ASP A 62 9.34 -1.37 0.81
N ILE A 63 8.88 -2.60 0.59
CA ILE A 63 9.32 -3.81 1.29
C ILE A 63 10.40 -4.49 0.46
N ASP A 64 11.51 -4.78 1.13
CA ASP A 64 12.74 -5.29 0.54
C ASP A 64 13.19 -4.52 -0.71
N PRO A 65 13.60 -3.25 -0.57
CA PRO A 65 14.10 -2.42 -1.68
C PRO A 65 15.25 -3.07 -2.47
N ALA A 66 16.05 -3.91 -1.81
CA ALA A 66 17.16 -4.63 -2.44
C ALA A 66 16.67 -5.78 -3.35
N GLY A 67 15.44 -6.27 -3.15
CA GLY A 67 14.78 -7.34 -3.90
C GLY A 67 14.06 -6.89 -5.19
N HIS A 68 13.97 -5.59 -5.47
CA HIS A 68 13.33 -5.06 -6.70
C HIS A 68 13.99 -5.44 -8.03
N PRO A 69 15.28 -5.82 -8.14
CA PRO A 69 15.81 -6.34 -9.39
C PRO A 69 15.34 -7.77 -9.71
N VAL A 70 14.75 -8.49 -8.75
CA VAL A 70 14.42 -9.93 -8.85
C VAL A 70 12.96 -10.25 -8.52
N ASP A 71 12.09 -9.23 -8.49
CA ASP A 71 10.64 -9.36 -8.22
C ASP A 71 10.27 -9.94 -6.84
N ALA A 72 11.21 -9.87 -5.87
CA ALA A 72 10.99 -10.28 -4.48
C ALA A 72 10.50 -9.12 -3.59
N GLY A 73 10.70 -7.88 -4.02
CA GLY A 73 10.26 -6.68 -3.30
C GLY A 73 8.80 -6.30 -3.60
N ALA A 74 8.18 -5.55 -2.68
CA ALA A 74 6.80 -5.09 -2.85
C ALA A 74 6.68 -3.59 -2.58
N LEU A 75 6.25 -2.84 -3.61
CA LEU A 75 6.01 -1.40 -3.53
C LEU A 75 4.53 -1.07 -3.34
N TYR A 76 4.20 -0.28 -2.33
CA TYR A 76 2.86 0.22 -2.03
C TYR A 76 2.83 1.75 -2.05
N ARG A 77 1.78 2.32 -2.64
CA ARG A 77 1.50 3.77 -2.62
C ARG A 77 0.07 4.01 -2.19
N THR A 78 -0.12 4.82 -1.16
CA THR A 78 -1.44 5.16 -0.63
C THR A 78 -1.72 6.63 -0.88
N SER A 79 -2.91 6.96 -1.35
CA SER A 79 -3.33 8.35 -1.54
C SER A 79 -4.77 8.57 -1.13
N ASN A 80 -5.05 9.76 -0.60
CA ASN A 80 -6.41 10.24 -0.39
C ASN A 80 -7.17 10.28 -1.71
N LEU A 81 -8.44 9.83 -1.70
CA LEU A 81 -9.34 10.06 -2.81
C LEU A 81 -9.56 11.57 -2.98
N GLN A 82 -9.02 12.13 -4.07
CA GLN A 82 -9.36 13.47 -4.51
C GLN A 82 -10.49 13.37 -5.53
N ILE A 83 -11.66 13.92 -5.18
CA ILE A 83 -12.76 14.08 -6.13
C ILE A 83 -12.35 15.21 -7.08
N GLN A 84 -12.18 14.89 -8.37
CA GLN A 84 -12.01 15.88 -9.42
C GLN A 84 -13.35 16.49 -9.82
#